data_AF-A0A382V9Y4-F1
#
_entry.id   AF-A0A382V9Y4-F1
#
_cell.length_a   1.000
_cell.length_b   1.000
_cell.length_c   1.000
_cell.angle_alpha   90.00
_cell.angle_beta   90.00
_cell.angle_gamma   90.00
#
_symmetry.space_group_name_H-M   'P 1'
#
loop_
_entity.id
_entity.type
_entity.pdbx_description
1 polymer ?
#
loop_
_entity_poly.entity_id
_entity_poly.type
_entity_poly.pdbx_seq_one_letter_code
_entity_poly.pdbx_strand_id
1 'polypeptide(L)' 'MAQETRIQPNKINLAKSTNYRLNIHVLPQTQFWLTTCNLPTLSTNEVMIPDPKFGNRFTPTNTQAIAPMTV' A
#
# COMPACT_ATOMS: atom_id res chain seq x y z
N MET A 1 -30.10 -9.30 -18.10
CA MET A 1 -29.21 -9.26 -16.93
C MET A 1 -28.16 -10.34 -17.09
N ALA A 2 -27.01 -10.01 -17.67
CA ALA A 2 -25.89 -10.93 -17.76
C ALA A 2 -25.14 -10.85 -16.42
N GLN A 3 -25.31 -11.87 -15.59
CA GLN A 3 -24.51 -12.01 -14.39
C GLN A 3 -23.12 -12.44 -14.85
N GLU A 4 -22.19 -11.48 -14.93
CA GLU A 4 -20.77 -11.75 -15.13
C GLU A 4 -20.29 -12.58 -13.94
N THR A 5 -20.26 -13.90 -14.11
CA THR A 5 -19.67 -14.83 -13.14
C THR A 5 -18.21 -14.43 -13.01
N ARG A 6 -17.86 -13.74 -11.92
CA ARG A 6 -16.47 -13.47 -11.53
C ARG A 6 -15.76 -14.82 -11.47
N ILE A 7 -14.98 -15.14 -12.51
CA ILE A 7 -14.15 -16.34 -12.56
C ILE A 7 -13.11 -16.17 -11.45
N GLN A 8 -13.39 -16.71 -10.27
CA GLN A 8 -12.39 -16.82 -9.21
C GLN A 8 -11.42 -17.92 -9.63
N PRO A 9 -10.12 -17.62 -9.82
CA PRO A 9 -9.16 -18.64 -10.24
C PRO A 9 -9.08 -19.74 -9.18
N ASN A 10 -9.22 -21.00 -9.57
CA ASN A 10 -9.09 -22.18 -8.68
C ASN A 10 -7.70 -22.28 -8.01
N LYS A 11 -6.69 -21.58 -8.52
CA LYS A 11 -5.37 -21.40 -7.92
C LYS A 11 -4.90 -19.97 -8.15
N ILE A 12 -5.16 -19.08 -7.20
CA ILE A 12 -4.54 -17.76 -7.17
C ILE A 12 -3.16 -17.92 -6.54
N ASN A 13 -2.10 -17.80 -7.34
CA ASN A 13 -0.75 -17.69 -6.79
C ASN A 13 -0.57 -16.27 -6.26
N LEU A 14 -0.85 -16.07 -4.97
CA LEU A 14 -0.71 -14.78 -4.31
C LEU A 14 0.78 -14.41 -4.22
N ALA A 15 1.06 -13.11 -4.29
CA ALA A 15 2.41 -12.61 -4.04
C ALA A 15 2.87 -13.02 -2.63
N LYS A 16 4.06 -13.62 -2.55
CA LYS A 16 4.69 -14.01 -1.30
C LYS A 16 5.58 -12.87 -0.80
N SER A 17 5.68 -12.69 0.52
CA SER A 17 6.55 -11.68 1.14
C SER A 17 8.06 -11.92 0.94
N THR A 18 8.44 -13.04 0.32
CA THR A 18 9.84 -13.44 0.07
C THR A 18 10.15 -13.46 -1.43
N ASN A 19 11.45 -13.48 -1.78
CA ASN A 19 11.96 -13.54 -3.16
C ASN A 19 11.85 -12.22 -3.95
N TYR A 20 11.93 -11.09 -3.25
CA TYR A 20 12.04 -9.79 -3.91
C TYR A 20 13.51 -9.47 -4.21
N ARG A 21 13.77 -9.04 -5.45
CA ARG A 21 15.07 -8.54 -5.90
C ARG A 21 15.02 -7.02 -6.00
N LEU A 22 15.90 -6.34 -5.29
CA LEU A 22 16.09 -4.89 -5.38
C LEU A 22 17.23 -4.59 -6.36
N ASN A 23 16.92 -3.82 -7.40
CA ASN A 23 17.89 -3.33 -8.36
C ASN A 23 18.01 -1.82 -8.20
N ILE A 24 19.22 -1.35 -7.88
CA ILE A 24 19.49 0.08 -7.70
C ILE A 24 20.23 0.60 -8.94
N HIS A 25 19.63 1.56 -9.64
CA HIS A 25 20.17 2.07 -10.92
C HIS A 25 21.58 2.65 -10.79
N VAL A 26 21.91 3.29 -9.66
CA VAL A 26 23.25 3.86 -9.40
C VAL A 26 24.32 2.79 -9.13
N LEU A 27 23.94 1.55 -8.84
CA LEU A 27 24.85 0.42 -8.64
C LEU A 27 24.58 -0.69 -9.66
N PRO A 28 24.83 -0.42 -10.96
CA PRO A 28 24.63 -1.43 -11.98
C PRO A 28 25.50 -2.66 -11.68
N GLN A 29 24.99 -3.86 -12.00
CA GLN A 29 25.62 -5.17 -11.76
C GLN A 29 25.55 -5.73 -10.33
N THR A 30 25.05 -4.96 -9.35
CA THR A 30 24.77 -5.50 -8.01
C THR A 30 23.32 -5.99 -7.93
N GLN A 31 23.12 -7.19 -7.37
CA GLN A 31 21.78 -7.74 -7.12
C GLN A 31 21.59 -7.94 -5.62
N PHE A 32 20.60 -7.25 -5.05
CA PHE A 32 20.25 -7.39 -3.64
C PHE A 32 18.98 -8.22 -3.51
N TRP A 33 19.03 -9.25 -2.67
CA TRP A 33 17.85 -10.01 -2.26
C TRP A 33 17.31 -9.43 -0.97
N LEU A 34 16.04 -8.99 -0.98
CA LEU A 34 15.42 -8.39 0.19
C LEU A 34 15.09 -9.47 1.22
N THR A 35 15.61 -9.30 2.44
CA THR A 35 15.28 -10.13 3.61
C THR A 35 14.11 -9.53 4.38
N THR A 36 14.18 -8.25 4.71
CA THR A 36 13.12 -7.42 5.30
C THR A 36 13.11 -6.05 4.65
N CYS A 37 11.92 -5.55 4.29
CA CYS A 37 11.76 -4.26 3.63
C CYS A 37 10.33 -3.76 3.81
N ASN A 38 10.18 -2.51 4.28
CA ASN A 38 8.90 -1.81 4.28
C ASN A 38 8.80 -0.98 3.00
N LEU A 39 7.81 -1.31 2.17
CA LEU A 39 7.56 -0.58 0.93
C LEU A 39 7.00 0.82 1.26
N PRO A 40 7.41 1.86 0.52
CA PRO A 40 6.83 3.18 0.70
C PRO A 40 5.33 3.13 0.40
N THR A 41 4.53 3.55 1.37
CA THR A 41 3.08 3.67 1.23
C THR A 41 2.68 5.14 1.20
N LEU A 42 1.54 5.39 0.57
CA LEU A 42 0.90 6.71 0.62
C LEU A 42 0.02 6.75 1.87
N SER A 43 0.26 7.74 2.72
CA SER A 43 -0.64 8.07 3.83
C SER A 43 -1.55 9.22 3.40
N THR A 44 -2.82 9.16 3.80
CA THR A 44 -3.73 10.31 3.70
C THR A 44 -3.91 10.88 5.09
N ASN A 45 -3.63 12.17 5.24
CA ASN A 45 -3.89 12.84 6.50
C ASN A 45 -5.40 12.97 6.69
N GLU A 46 -5.90 12.61 7.87
CA GLU A 46 -7.29 12.83 8.22
C GLU A 46 -7.47 14.23 8.80
N VAL A 47 -8.45 14.97 8.29
CA VAL A 47 -8.85 16.27 8.87
C VAL A 47 -10.04 16.07 9.78
N MET A 48 -9.98 16.72 10.93
CA MET A 48 -11.06 16.76 11.90
C MET A 48 -12.13 17.76 11.47
N ILE A 49 -13.34 17.27 11.24
CA ILE A 49 -14.53 18.07 10.95
C ILE A 49 -15.45 18.01 12.19
N PRO A 50 -15.77 19.16 12.82
CA PRO A 50 -16.72 19.17 13.91
C PRO A 50 -18.12 18.76 13.42
N ASP A 51 -18.71 17.74 14.04
CA ASP A 51 -20.02 17.19 13.75
C ASP A 51 -20.94 17.39 14.97
N PRO A 52 -22.13 18.00 14.80
CA PRO A 52 -23.00 18.35 15.91
C PRO A 52 -23.62 17.14 16.62
N LYS A 53 -23.57 15.93 16.04
CA LYS A 53 -24.12 14.70 16.62
C LYS A 53 -23.03 13.78 17.16
N PHE A 54 -21.88 13.73 16.49
CA PHE A 54 -20.81 12.76 16.81
C PHE A 54 -19.53 13.41 17.36
N GLY A 55 -19.53 14.72 17.60
CA GLY A 55 -18.39 15.46 18.11
C GLY A 55 -17.40 15.79 16.99
N ASN A 56 -16.46 14.89 16.72
CA ASN A 56 -15.44 15.08 15.70
C ASN A 56 -15.46 13.93 14.69
N ARG A 57 -15.64 14.24 13.41
CA ARG A 57 -15.56 13.28 12.30
C ARG A 57 -14.25 13.47 11.55
N PHE A 58 -13.51 12.38 11.36
CA PHE A 58 -12.26 12.38 10.60
C PHE A 58 -12.55 12.00 9.14
N THR A 59 -12.12 12.83 8.20
CA THR A 59 -12.24 12.54 6.77
C THR A 59 -10.87 12.59 6.09
N PRO A 60 -10.57 11.66 5.17
CA PRO A 60 -9.30 11.66 4.46
C PRO A 60 -9.19 12.93 3.60
N THR A 61 -8.05 13.60 3.73
CA THR A 61 -7.73 14.81 2.97
C THR A 61 -7.11 14.42 1.64
N ASN A 62 -7.29 15.26 0.62
CA ASN A 62 -6.68 15.06 -0.70
C ASN A 62 -5.14 15.23 -0.70
N THR A 63 -4.56 15.70 0.39
CA THR A 63 -3.11 15.84 0.54
C THR A 63 -2.51 14.49 0.89
N GLN A 64 -1.91 13.85 -0.11
CA GLN A 64 -1.11 12.65 0.09
C GLN A 64 0.21 13.02 0.76
N ALA A 65 0.52 12.35 1.86
CA ALA A 65 1.81 12.44 2.53
C ALA A 65 2.56 11.11 2.35
N ILE A 66 3.88 11.19 2.22
CA ILE A 66 4.73 9.99 2.25
C ILE A 66 4.62 9.41 3.66
N ALA A 67 4.17 8.16 3.78
CA ALA A 67 4.11 7.50 5.08
C ALA A 67 5.54 7.33 5.63
N PRO A 68 5.77 7.58 6.93
CA PRO A 68 7.07 7.33 7.54
C PRO A 68 7.40 5.83 7.42
N MET A 69 8.62 5.52 6.96
CA MET A 69 9.12 4.16 6.97
C MET A 69 9.43 3.77 8.42
N THR A 70 8.53 3.04 9.07
CA THR A 70 8.82 2.38 10.35
C THR A 70 9.70 1.17 10.11
N VAL A 71 10.56 0.80 11.08
CA VAL A 71 11.43 -0.39 11.01
C VAL A 71 10.71 -1.59 11.60
#